data_AF-A0A3B8WGL5-F1
#
_entry.id   AF-A0A3B8WGL5-F1
#
_cell.length_a   1.000
_cell.length_b   1.000
_cell.length_c   1.000
_cell.angle_alpha   90.00
_cell.angle_beta   90.00
_cell.angle_gamma   90.00
#
_symmetry.space_group_name_H-M   'P 1'
#
loop_
_entity.id
_entity.type
_entity.pdbx_description
1 polymer ?
#
loop_
_entity_poly.entity_id
_entity_poly.type
_entity_poly.pdbx_seq_one_letter_code
_entity_poly.pdbx_strand_id
1 'polypeptide(L)' 'FEPHQAFRVGEHAWGVQFHPEFTDAIMKAYLEVQYPDIVAEGLDAQSLLQGVRPAPDANHLLKLFAEYLNARTMTK' A
#
# COMPACT_ATOMS: atom_id res chain seq x y z
N PHE A 1 3.07 -13.22 -9.40
CA PHE A 1 3.83 -12.07 -8.88
C PHE A 1 4.16 -11.16 -10.04
N GLU A 2 3.82 -9.88 -9.92
CA GLU A 2 4.18 -8.88 -10.93
C GLU A 2 5.57 -8.31 -10.64
N PRO A 3 6.47 -8.24 -11.66
CA PRO A 3 7.87 -7.84 -11.46
C PRO A 3 8.04 -6.34 -11.17
N HIS A 4 7.02 -5.50 -11.43
CA HIS A 4 7.12 -4.06 -11.32
C HIS A 4 6.06 -3.53 -10.36
N GLN A 5 6.48 -3.23 -9.12
CA GLN A 5 5.58 -2.74 -8.06
C GLN A 5 5.60 -1.21 -7.91
N ALA A 6 6.61 -0.55 -8.46
CA ALA A 6 6.76 0.90 -8.46
C ALA A 6 7.54 1.37 -9.70
N PHE A 7 7.17 2.53 -10.23
CA PHE A 7 7.87 3.15 -11.36
C PHE A 7 7.73 4.68 -11.32
N ARG A 8 8.52 5.36 -12.16
CA ARG A 8 8.45 6.81 -12.38
C ARG A 8 8.43 7.11 -13.87
N VAL A 9 7.61 8.07 -14.28
CA VAL A 9 7.57 8.62 -15.64
C VAL A 9 7.92 10.11 -15.60
N GLY A 10 8.96 10.50 -16.35
CA GLY A 10 9.47 11.87 -16.29
C GLY A 10 9.93 12.26 -14.88
N GLU A 11 10.06 13.56 -14.59
CA GLU A 11 10.64 14.03 -13.32
C GLU A 11 9.71 13.94 -12.11
N HIS A 12 8.40 13.98 -12.34
CA HIS A 12 7.39 14.29 -11.31
C HIS A 12 6.26 13.27 -11.15
N ALA A 13 6.11 12.28 -12.04
CA ALA A 13 5.01 11.31 -11.96
C ALA A 13 5.50 9.95 -11.47
N TRP A 14 4.95 9.48 -10.35
CA TRP A 14 5.26 8.18 -9.74
C TRP A 14 4.02 7.30 -9.70
N GLY A 15 4.20 6.00 -9.91
CA GLY A 15 3.17 4.98 -9.75
C GLY A 15 3.62 3.90 -8.79
N VAL A 16 2.74 3.47 -7.90
CA VAL A 16 2.92 2.33 -7.00
C VAL A 16 1.67 1.44 -7.09
N GLN A 17 1.87 0.13 -7.10
CA GLN A 17 0.77 -0.85 -7.17
C GLN A 17 0.19 -1.17 -5.79
N PHE A 18 1.01 -1.07 -4.74
CA PHE A 18 0.61 -1.30 -3.36
C PHE A 18 0.09 -0.01 -2.71
N HIS A 19 -0.53 -0.17 -1.54
CA HIS A 19 -1.16 0.89 -0.77
C HIS A 19 -0.32 1.28 0.45
N PRO A 20 0.73 2.12 0.31
CA PRO A 20 1.52 2.58 1.45
C PRO A 20 0.71 3.43 2.44
N GLU A 21 -0.48 3.88 2.07
CA GLU A 21 -1.41 4.63 2.92
C GLU A 21 -2.26 3.75 3.84
N PHE A 22 -2.31 2.43 3.62
CA PHE A 22 -3.15 1.55 4.43
C PHE A 22 -2.51 1.30 5.80
N THR A 23 -3.34 1.39 6.84
CA THR A 23 -3.05 0.88 8.18
C THR A 23 -3.64 -0.52 8.35
N ASP A 24 -3.30 -1.20 9.44
CA ASP A 24 -3.91 -2.48 9.79
C ASP A 24 -5.43 -2.35 10.04
N ALA A 25 -5.87 -1.23 10.59
CA ALA A 25 -7.29 -0.92 10.74
C ALA A 25 -8.01 -0.77 9.39
N ILE A 26 -7.42 -0.04 8.44
CA ILE A 26 -7.97 0.12 7.09
C ILE A 26 -8.00 -1.24 6.37
N MET A 27 -6.93 -2.03 6.47
CA MET A 27 -6.86 -3.34 5.83
C MET A 27 -7.91 -4.32 6.40
N LYS A 28 -8.15 -4.30 7.72
CA LYS A 28 -9.23 -5.10 8.33
C LYS A 28 -10.60 -4.69 7.80
N ALA A 29 -10.92 -3.40 7.82
CA ALA A 29 -12.19 -2.90 7.29
C ALA A 29 -12.37 -3.24 5.80
N TYR A 30 -11.30 -3.16 5.01
CA TYR A 30 -11.30 -3.56 3.60
C TYR A 30 -11.62 -5.06 3.45
N LEU A 31 -10.96 -5.93 4.21
CA LEU A 31 -11.21 -7.38 4.17
C LEU A 31 -12.60 -7.75 4.69
N GLU A 32 -13.15 -7.02 5.66
CA GLU A 32 -14.52 -7.22 6.15
C GLU A 32 -15.55 -6.94 5.04
N VAL A 33 -15.35 -5.88 4.26
CA VAL A 33 -16.21 -5.56 3.10
C VAL A 33 -16.07 -6.62 2.01
N GLN A 34 -14.84 -7.04 1.71
CA GLN A 34 -14.54 -8.04 0.67
C GLN A 34 -14.83 -9.49 1.11
N TYR A 35 -15.15 -9.72 2.38
CA TYR A 35 -15.27 -11.07 2.95
C TYR A 35 -16.18 -12.00 2.13
N PRO A 36 -17.40 -11.58 1.71
CA PRO A 36 -18.28 -12.45 0.94
C PRO A 36 -17.68 -12.87 -0.39
N ASP A 37 -17.02 -11.94 -1.09
CA ASP A 37 -16.42 -12.18 -2.40
C ASP A 37 -15.18 -13.08 -2.28
N ILE A 38 -14.35 -12.85 -1.26
CA ILE A 38 -13.18 -13.70 -0.97
C ILE A 38 -13.62 -15.15 -0.71
N VAL A 39 -14.71 -15.36 0.03
CA VAL A 39 -15.28 -16.71 0.25
C VAL A 39 -15.84 -17.29 -1.05
N ALA A 40 -16.53 -16.49 -1.87
CA ALA A 40 -17.07 -16.93 -3.15
C ALA A 40 -15.97 -17.34 -4.15
N GLU A 41 -14.80 -16.71 -4.07
CA GLU A 41 -13.58 -17.08 -4.81
C GLU A 41 -12.87 -18.33 -4.25
N GLY A 42 -13.36 -18.91 -3.15
CA GLY A 42 -12.80 -20.11 -2.53
C GLY A 42 -11.57 -19.86 -1.66
N LEU A 43 -11.34 -18.60 -1.26
CA LEU A 43 -10.22 -18.22 -0.39
C LEU A 43 -10.66 -18.19 1.09
N ASP A 44 -9.70 -18.33 1.99
CA ASP A 44 -9.93 -18.26 3.44
C ASP A 44 -9.88 -16.81 3.95
N ALA A 45 -11.03 -16.13 3.87
CA ALA A 45 -11.18 -14.76 4.34
C ALA A 45 -10.86 -14.59 5.83
N GLN A 46 -11.16 -15.59 6.67
CA GLN A 46 -10.90 -15.55 8.10
C GLN A 46 -9.40 -15.57 8.39
N SER A 47 -8.65 -16.44 7.69
CA SER A 47 -7.19 -16.47 7.81
C SER A 47 -6.54 -15.16 7.31
N LEU A 48 -7.05 -14.55 6.25
CA LEU A 48 -6.57 -13.24 5.78
C LEU A 48 -6.78 -12.15 6.82
N LEU A 49 -7.97 -12.07 7.44
CA LEU A 49 -8.27 -11.12 8.52
C LEU A 49 -7.34 -11.32 9.73
N GLN A 50 -7.11 -12.57 10.13
CA GLN A 50 -6.21 -12.88 11.25
C GLN A 50 -4.74 -12.60 10.93
N GLY A 51 -4.36 -12.66 9.65
CA GLY A 51 -3.02 -12.34 9.18
C GLY A 51 -2.70 -10.85 9.11
N VAL A 52 -3.69 -9.96 9.25
CA VAL A 52 -3.46 -8.51 9.20
C VAL A 52 -2.61 -8.07 10.39
N ARG A 53 -1.49 -7.42 10.07
CA ARG A 53 -0.53 -6.89 11.04
C ARG A 53 -0.11 -5.46 10.65
N PRO A 54 0.30 -4.63 11.61
CA PRO A 54 0.90 -3.34 11.31
C PRO A 54 2.09 -3.47 10.34
N ALA A 55 2.17 -2.55 9.38
CA ALA A 55 3.25 -2.46 8.40
C ALA A 55 3.86 -1.05 8.42
N PRO A 56 4.56 -0.66 9.51
CA PRO A 56 5.03 0.72 9.69
C PRO A 56 5.96 1.20 8.56
N ASP A 57 6.74 0.30 7.96
CA ASP A 57 7.65 0.62 6.86
C ASP A 57 6.88 1.03 5.58
N ALA A 58 5.68 0.48 5.35
CA ALA A 58 4.85 0.86 4.22
C ALA A 58 4.37 2.31 4.35
N ASN A 59 3.86 2.70 5.52
CA ASN A 59 3.46 4.08 5.79
C ASN A 59 4.65 5.05 5.80
N HIS A 60 5.81 4.60 6.25
CA HIS A 60 7.04 5.40 6.26
C HIS A 60 7.48 5.83 4.85
N LEU A 61 7.14 5.05 3.82
CA LEU A 61 7.47 5.38 2.43
C LEU A 61 6.88 6.74 2.01
N LEU A 62 5.68 7.09 2.46
CA LEU A 62 5.05 8.38 2.16
C LEU A 62 5.84 9.55 2.76
N LYS A 63 6.41 9.36 3.96
CA LYS A 63 7.27 10.36 4.60
C LYS A 63 8.57 10.55 3.81
N LEU A 64 9.23 9.44 3.45
CA LEU A 64 10.45 9.50 2.62
C LEU A 64 10.19 10.16 1.26
N PHE A 65 9.03 9.90 0.67
CA PHE A 65 8.63 10.54 -0.58
C PHE A 65 8.49 12.06 -0.42
N ALA A 66 7.82 12.53 0.64
CA ALA A 66 7.70 13.96 0.93
C ALA A 66 9.08 14.62 1.18
N GLU A 67 9.95 13.96 1.96
CA GLU A 67 11.31 14.43 2.20
C GLU A 67 12.13 14.53 0.91
N TYR A 68 12.02 13.52 0.04
CA TYR A 68 12.65 13.50 -1.28
C TYR A 68 12.20 14.68 -2.16
N LEU A 69 10.90 14.99 -2.17
CA LEU A 69 10.38 16.14 -2.91
C LEU A 69 10.87 17.48 -2.36
N ASN A 70 10.92 17.62 -1.03
CA ASN A 70 11.40 18.84 -0.37
C ASN A 70 12.89 19.10 -0.67
N ALA A 71 13.72 18.06 -0.58
CA ALA A 71 15.15 18.16 -0.90
C ALA A 71 15.39 18.60 -2.35
N ARG A 72 14.58 18.12 -3.30
CA ARG A 72 14.67 18.48 -4.73
C ARG A 72 14.15 19.88 -5.02
N THR A 73 13.21 20.39 -4.24
CA THR A 73 12.73 21.77 -4.35
C THR A 73 13.81 22.76 -3.91
N MET A 74 14.60 22.40 -2.89
CA MET A 74 15.71 23.22 -2.37
C MET A 74 16.95 23.28 -3.29
N THR A 75 17.01 22.42 -4.32
CA THR A 75 18.16 22.35 -5.26
C THR A 75 17.89 23.05 -6.60
N LYS A 76 16.75 23.72 -6.75
CA LYS A 76 16.47 24.69 -7.83
C LYS A 76 16.67 26.11 -7.29
#